data_AF-A0A9E1YD91-F1
#
_entry.id   AF-A0A9E1YD91-F1
#
_cell.length_a   1.000
_cell.length_b   1.000
_cell.length_c   1.000
_cell.angle_alpha   90.00
_cell.angle_beta   90.00
_cell.angle_gamma   90.00
#
_symmetry.space_group_name_H-M   'P 1'
#
loop_
_entity.id
_entity.type
_entity.pdbx_description
1 polymer ?
#
loop_
_entity_poly.entity_id
_entity_poly.type
_entity_poly.pdbx_seq_one_letter_code
_entity_poly.pdbx_strand_id
1 'polypeptide(L)'
;MTACQYVPYIHSTEKGQEIPQNLEQLFEYGANFASEYKNAATETCASYAKLYQEGDWHSGWILALQVTEPNNSCVNSEQAIQILTTLEKQKKIYPELLWLTHVHLSWLKGLEKVNQLKHAYSLKQSQMSELKQERQDLVGKIDALKAIETSIDE
;
A
#
# COMPACT_ATOMS: atom_id res chain seq x y z
N MET A 1 -1.64 -23.45 26.22
CA MET A 1 -2.54 -22.67 25.35
C MET A 1 -2.55 -21.26 25.90
N THR A 2 -1.68 -20.40 25.37
CA THR A 2 -1.48 -19.05 25.92
C THR A 2 -2.30 -18.08 25.08
N ALA A 3 -3.31 -17.48 25.70
CA ALA A 3 -4.22 -16.53 25.06
C ALA A 3 -3.46 -15.25 24.67
N CYS A 4 -3.60 -14.82 23.42
CA CYS A 4 -3.15 -13.50 22.98
C CYS A 4 -3.91 -12.43 23.77
N GLN A 5 -3.20 -11.67 24.58
CA GLN A 5 -3.74 -10.51 25.26
C GLN A 5 -4.05 -9.41 24.24
N TYR A 6 -5.30 -8.97 24.22
CA TYR A 6 -5.76 -7.81 23.47
C TYR A 6 -5.06 -6.55 24.00
N VAL A 7 -4.21 -5.94 23.19
CA VAL A 7 -3.64 -4.62 23.48
C VAL A 7 -4.65 -3.57 23.01
N PRO A 8 -5.23 -2.75 23.91
CA PRO A 8 -6.19 -1.74 23.50
C PRO A 8 -5.50 -0.68 22.66
N TYR A 9 -6.13 -0.36 21.53
CA TYR A 9 -5.72 0.73 20.64
C TYR A 9 -5.99 2.06 21.37
N ILE A 10 -4.94 2.67 21.90
CA ILE A 10 -5.03 4.02 22.46
C ILE A 10 -5.05 4.99 21.27
N HIS A 11 -6.25 5.47 20.92
CA HIS A 11 -6.36 6.69 20.12
C HIS A 11 -5.83 7.85 20.99
N SER A 12 -4.57 8.23 20.78
CA SER A 12 -4.03 9.45 21.39
C SER A 12 -4.69 10.66 20.71
N THR A 13 -5.55 11.35 21.44
CA THR A 13 -6.08 12.67 21.09
C THR A 13 -5.09 13.76 21.50
N GLU A 14 -3.80 13.59 21.19
CA GLU A 14 -2.79 14.62 21.37
C GLU A 14 -2.58 15.38 20.06
N LYS A 15 -2.66 16.71 20.16
CA LYS A 15 -2.22 17.66 19.12
C LYS A 15 -0.90 17.18 18.52
N GLY A 16 -0.81 17.23 17.18
CA GLY A 16 0.33 16.81 16.38
C GLY A 16 1.66 17.01 17.10
N GLN A 17 2.22 15.90 17.56
CA GLN A 17 3.51 15.86 18.24
C GLN A 17 4.54 16.33 17.21
N GLU A 18 5.19 17.47 17.46
CA GLU A 18 6.27 17.97 16.62
C GLU A 18 7.32 16.87 16.49
N ILE A 19 7.61 16.47 15.25
CA ILE A 19 8.62 15.48 14.95
C ILE A 19 9.94 16.01 15.53
N PRO A 20 10.63 15.27 16.42
CA PRO A 20 11.90 15.73 16.97
C PRO A 20 12.86 16.03 15.82
N GLN A 21 13.58 17.16 15.85
CA GLN A 21 14.51 17.56 14.78
C GLN A 21 15.51 16.45 14.40
N ASN A 22 15.95 15.65 15.36
CA ASN A 22 16.86 14.51 15.12
C ASN A 22 16.22 13.41 14.24
N LEU A 23 14.90 13.23 14.35
CA LEU A 23 14.16 12.28 13.53
C LEU A 23 13.91 12.84 12.12
N GLU A 24 13.69 14.15 12.01
CA GLU A 24 13.58 14.85 10.72
C GLU A 24 14.90 14.76 9.93
N GLN A 25 16.03 15.02 10.58
CA GLN A 25 17.37 14.82 10.00
C GLN A 25 17.62 13.37 9.57
N LEU A 26 17.16 12.39 10.35
CA LEU A 26 17.30 10.98 9.98
C LEU A 26 16.52 10.66 8.70
N PHE A 27 15.32 11.21 8.53
CA PHE A 27 14.56 11.07 7.29
C PHE A 27 15.26 11.74 6.10
N GLU A 28 15.87 12.92 6.30
CA GLU A 28 16.66 13.58 5.26
C GLU A 28 17.87 12.74 4.84
N TYR A 29 18.62 12.17 5.80
CA TYR A 29 19.73 11.26 5.49
C TYR A 29 19.26 10.02 4.72
N GLY A 30 18.12 9.43 5.12
CA GLY A 30 17.53 8.30 4.41
C GLY A 30 17.15 8.66 2.97
N ALA A 31 16.54 9.82 2.77
CA ALA A 31 16.16 10.31 1.45
C ALA A 31 17.37 10.60 0.55
N ASN A 32 18.41 11.23 1.11
CA ASN A 32 19.66 11.52 0.40
C ASN A 32 20.37 10.21 -0.01
N PHE A 33 20.48 9.25 0.89
CA PHE A 33 21.05 7.94 0.59
C PHE A 33 20.26 7.23 -0.53
N ALA A 34 18.93 7.19 -0.44
CA ALA A 34 18.10 6.58 -1.47
C ALA A 34 18.26 7.26 -2.84
N SER A 35 18.41 8.58 -2.86
CA SER A 35 18.65 9.36 -4.09
C SER A 35 20.01 9.05 -4.71
N GLU A 36 21.07 9.05 -3.91
CA GLU A 36 22.43 8.75 -4.38
C GLU A 36 22.56 7.32 -4.93
N TYR A 37 21.87 6.36 -4.30
CA TYR A 37 21.90 4.97 -4.73
C TYR A 37 20.93 4.64 -5.87
N LYS A 38 20.05 5.57 -6.27
CA LYS A 38 18.98 5.31 -7.25
C LYS A 38 19.49 4.87 -8.62
N ASN A 39 20.56 5.50 -9.11
CA ASN A 39 21.13 5.16 -10.42
C ASN A 39 21.76 3.77 -10.41
N ALA A 40 22.56 3.46 -9.39
CA ALA A 40 23.15 2.14 -9.20
C ALA A 40 22.07 1.05 -9.03
N ALA A 41 20.99 1.36 -8.31
CA ALA A 41 19.83 0.47 -8.19
C ALA A 41 19.18 0.21 -9.56
N THR A 42 18.98 1.24 -10.38
CA THR A 42 18.35 1.12 -11.70
C THR A 42 19.19 0.26 -12.67
N GLU A 43 20.51 0.46 -12.70
CA GLU A 43 21.41 -0.36 -13.52
C GLU A 43 21.43 -1.82 -13.06
N THR A 44 21.45 -2.03 -11.75
CA THR A 44 21.37 -3.36 -11.13
C THR A 44 20.05 -4.04 -11.48
N CYS A 45 18.92 -3.33 -11.39
CA CYS A 45 17.60 -3.83 -11.79
C CYS A 45 17.60 -4.36 -13.23
N ALA A 46 18.12 -3.57 -14.17
CA ALA A 46 18.17 -3.93 -15.58
C ALA A 46 19.06 -5.16 -15.82
N SER A 47 20.21 -5.24 -15.14
CA SER A 47 21.12 -6.37 -15.24
C SER A 47 20.47 -7.67 -14.75
N TYR A 48 19.87 -7.66 -13.56
CA TYR A 48 19.20 -8.84 -13.00
C TYR A 48 17.96 -9.25 -13.82
N ALA A 49 17.20 -8.29 -14.35
CA ALA A 49 16.08 -8.56 -15.26
C ALA A 49 16.54 -9.31 -16.52
N LYS A 50 17.66 -8.88 -17.11
CA LYS A 50 18.26 -9.54 -18.27
C LYS A 50 18.73 -10.96 -17.93
N LEU A 51 19.46 -11.15 -16.83
CA LEU A 51 19.93 -12.47 -16.39
C LEU A 51 18.77 -13.45 -16.17
N TYR A 52 17.68 -12.97 -15.58
CA TYR A 52 16.47 -13.79 -15.41
C TYR A 52 15.85 -14.20 -16.76
N GLN A 53 15.78 -13.29 -17.73
CA GLN A 53 15.32 -13.60 -19.10
C GLN A 53 16.23 -14.61 -19.81
N GLU A 54 17.52 -14.61 -19.50
CA GLU A 54 18.51 -15.56 -20.01
C GLU A 54 18.45 -16.93 -19.29
N GLY A 55 17.58 -17.08 -18.28
CA GLY A 55 17.33 -18.34 -17.58
C GLY A 55 18.04 -18.49 -16.23
N ASP A 56 18.71 -17.44 -15.73
CA ASP A 56 19.24 -17.46 -14.37
C ASP A 56 18.11 -17.26 -13.35
N TRP A 57 17.68 -18.38 -12.78
CA TRP A 57 16.61 -18.43 -11.79
C TRP A 57 16.96 -17.72 -10.48
N HIS A 58 18.24 -17.60 -10.11
CA HIS A 58 18.65 -16.86 -8.91
C HIS A 58 18.36 -15.37 -9.06
N SER A 59 18.60 -14.84 -10.25
CA SER A 59 18.28 -13.45 -10.56
C SER A 59 16.79 -13.15 -10.40
N GLY A 60 15.91 -14.12 -10.72
CA GLY A 60 14.47 -14.01 -10.44
C GLY A 60 14.14 -13.86 -8.96
N TRP A 61 14.83 -14.60 -8.08
CA TRP A 61 14.64 -14.46 -6.62
C TRP A 61 15.01 -13.09 -6.12
N ILE A 62 16.19 -12.59 -6.50
CA ILE A 62 16.64 -11.25 -6.13
C ILE A 62 15.66 -10.20 -6.64
N LEU A 63 15.20 -10.36 -7.89
CA LEU A 63 14.25 -9.44 -8.49
C LEU A 63 12.94 -9.34 -7.72
N ALA A 64 12.41 -10.48 -7.25
CA ALA A 64 11.11 -10.53 -6.61
C ALA A 64 11.16 -10.23 -5.10
N LEU A 65 12.25 -10.59 -4.41
CA LEU A 65 12.38 -10.38 -2.96
C LEU A 65 12.73 -8.94 -2.57
N GLN A 66 13.29 -8.16 -3.49
CA GLN A 66 13.61 -6.76 -3.24
C GLN A 66 12.37 -5.84 -3.26
N VAL A 67 11.19 -6.35 -3.64
CA VAL A 67 9.93 -5.59 -3.65
C VAL A 67 9.52 -5.31 -2.22
N THR A 68 10.20 -4.38 -1.57
CA THR A 68 9.98 -3.98 -0.18
C THR A 68 9.32 -2.59 -0.12
N GLU A 69 9.47 -1.79 -1.19
CA GLU A 69 8.90 -0.46 -1.32
C GLU A 69 8.18 -0.26 -2.68
N PRO A 70 6.99 0.35 -2.71
CA PRO A 70 6.16 0.47 -3.91
C PRO A 70 6.71 1.41 -5.00
N ASN A 71 7.66 2.29 -4.69
CA ASN A 71 8.09 3.37 -5.59
C ASN A 71 9.54 3.24 -6.11
N ASN A 72 10.29 2.24 -5.67
CA ASN A 72 11.71 2.11 -5.99
C ASN A 72 12.15 0.65 -6.26
N SER A 73 11.20 -0.24 -6.55
CA SER A 73 11.48 -1.64 -6.85
C SER A 73 11.68 -1.88 -8.35
N CYS A 74 12.56 -2.82 -8.71
CA CYS A 74 12.80 -3.19 -10.10
C CYS A 74 11.59 -3.84 -10.79
N VAL A 75 10.71 -4.44 -9.99
CA VAL A 75 9.46 -5.08 -10.42
C VAL A 75 8.36 -4.70 -9.44
N ASN A 76 7.10 -4.69 -9.91
CA ASN A 76 5.95 -4.45 -9.05
C ASN A 76 5.53 -5.73 -8.29
N SER A 77 4.60 -5.60 -7.34
CA SER A 77 4.11 -6.74 -6.53
C SER A 77 3.55 -7.88 -7.38
N GLU A 78 2.83 -7.57 -8.46
CA GLU A 78 2.23 -8.57 -9.35
C GLU A 78 3.32 -9.37 -10.08
N GLN A 79 4.31 -8.68 -10.65
CA GLN A 79 5.47 -9.28 -11.30
C GLN A 79 6.28 -10.13 -10.32
N ALA A 80 6.50 -9.66 -9.10
CA ALA A 80 7.16 -10.44 -8.06
C ALA A 80 6.39 -11.73 -7.72
N ILE A 81 5.06 -11.65 -7.56
CA ILE A 81 4.22 -12.83 -7.34
C ILE A 81 4.36 -13.83 -8.49
N GLN A 82 4.34 -13.36 -9.75
CA GLN A 82 4.49 -14.21 -10.93
C GLN A 82 5.86 -14.90 -10.98
N ILE A 83 6.94 -14.17 -10.72
CA ILE A 83 8.30 -14.71 -10.68
C ILE A 83 8.41 -15.77 -9.58
N LEU A 84 8.03 -15.45 -8.35
CA LEU A 84 8.12 -16.36 -7.21
C LEU A 84 7.29 -17.63 -7.41
N THR A 85 6.06 -17.50 -7.93
CA THR A 85 5.19 -18.65 -8.22
C THR A 85 5.77 -19.53 -9.34
N THR A 86 6.46 -18.92 -10.31
CA THR A 86 7.13 -19.65 -11.40
C THR A 86 8.33 -20.41 -10.87
N LEU A 87 9.15 -19.76 -10.03
CA LEU A 87 10.32 -20.36 -9.41
C LEU A 87 9.91 -21.51 -8.50
N GLU A 88 8.90 -21.35 -7.64
CA GLU A 88 8.38 -22.39 -6.73
C GLU A 88 8.04 -23.72 -7.43
N LYS A 89 7.56 -23.67 -8.68
CA LYS A 89 7.23 -24.86 -9.47
C LYS A 89 8.46 -25.62 -9.97
N GLN A 90 9.65 -25.03 -9.91
CA GLN A 90 10.90 -25.65 -10.33
C GLN A 90 11.43 -26.55 -9.21
N LYS A 91 11.62 -27.85 -9.49
CA LYS A 91 11.94 -28.90 -8.51
C LYS A 91 13.35 -28.84 -7.88
N LYS A 92 14.07 -27.70 -7.97
CA LYS A 92 15.47 -27.56 -7.54
C LYS A 92 15.67 -26.41 -6.55
N ILE A 93 14.75 -26.23 -5.62
CA ILE A 93 14.82 -25.16 -4.62
C ILE A 93 15.19 -25.73 -3.26
N TYR A 94 16.16 -25.10 -2.59
CA TYR A 94 16.51 -25.40 -1.20
C TYR A 94 15.33 -25.07 -0.28
N PRO A 95 15.02 -25.90 0.74
CA PRO A 95 13.86 -25.70 1.61
C PRO A 95 13.78 -24.30 2.24
N GLU A 96 14.92 -23.69 2.57
CA GLU A 96 15.02 -22.37 3.17
C GLU A 96 14.55 -21.27 2.20
N LEU A 97 14.93 -21.40 0.93
CA LEU A 97 14.54 -20.45 -0.12
C LEU A 97 13.04 -20.61 -0.47
N LEU A 98 12.54 -21.85 -0.43
CA LEU A 98 11.11 -22.12 -0.55
C LEU A 98 10.32 -21.51 0.61
N TRP A 99 10.79 -21.66 1.85
CA TRP A 99 10.16 -21.02 3.00
C TRP A 99 10.12 -19.50 2.85
N LEU A 100 11.24 -18.87 2.49
CA LEU A 100 11.33 -17.43 2.28
C LEU A 100 10.33 -16.95 1.22
N THR A 101 10.13 -17.75 0.17
CA THR A 101 9.15 -17.43 -0.87
C THR A 101 7.72 -17.48 -0.42
N HIS A 102 7.34 -18.47 0.37
CA HIS A 102 6.00 -18.56 0.90
C HIS A 102 5.68 -17.37 1.80
N VAL A 103 6.64 -16.97 2.64
CA VAL A 103 6.54 -15.77 3.47
C VAL A 103 6.35 -14.53 2.59
N HIS A 104 7.19 -14.35 1.58
CA HIS A 104 7.13 -13.15 0.73
C HIS A 104 5.86 -13.10 -0.13
N LEU A 105 5.42 -14.24 -0.70
CA LEU A 105 4.15 -14.35 -1.42
C LEU A 105 2.95 -14.03 -0.53
N SER A 106 2.94 -14.49 0.71
CA SER A 106 1.86 -14.19 1.66
C SER A 106 1.79 -12.69 1.94
N TRP A 107 2.94 -12.07 2.16
CA TRP A 107 3.04 -10.63 2.41
C TRP A 107 2.63 -9.79 1.18
N LEU A 108 3.11 -10.13 -0.02
CA LEU A 108 2.73 -9.44 -1.27
C LEU A 108 1.22 -9.52 -1.54
N LYS A 109 0.61 -10.70 -1.35
CA LYS A 109 -0.85 -10.87 -1.47
C LYS A 109 -1.62 -10.09 -0.39
N GLY A 110 -1.05 -9.96 0.80
CA GLY A 110 -1.58 -9.13 1.87
C GLY A 110 -1.61 -7.64 1.46
N LEU A 111 -0.52 -7.15 0.89
CA LEU A 111 -0.42 -5.78 0.39
C LEU A 111 -1.43 -5.48 -0.73
N GLU A 112 -1.60 -6.40 -1.69
CA GLU A 112 -2.60 -6.23 -2.75
C GLU A 112 -4.02 -6.07 -2.19
N LYS A 113 -4.39 -6.89 -1.19
CA LYS A 113 -5.68 -6.78 -0.50
C LYS A 113 -5.84 -5.44 0.21
N VAL A 114 -4.80 -4.96 0.89
CA VAL A 114 -4.82 -3.64 1.55
C VAL A 114 -5.04 -2.53 0.53
N ASN A 115 -4.34 -2.56 -0.62
CA ASN A 115 -4.52 -1.58 -1.68
C ASN A 115 -5.93 -1.62 -2.27
N GLN A 116 -6.49 -2.81 -2.52
CA GLN A 116 -7.87 -2.98 -2.98
C GLN A 116 -8.88 -2.40 -1.98
N LEU A 117 -8.69 -2.67 -0.68
CA LEU A 117 -9.53 -2.12 0.38
C LEU A 117 -9.43 -0.59 0.45
N LYS A 118 -8.22 -0.04 0.31
CA LYS A 118 -7.99 1.41 0.28
C LYS A 118 -8.74 2.08 -0.88
N HIS A 119 -8.68 1.49 -2.08
CA HIS A 119 -9.44 1.98 -3.24
C HIS A 119 -10.95 1.91 -3.01
N ALA A 120 -11.46 0.77 -2.52
CA ALA A 120 -12.88 0.59 -2.22
C ALA A 120 -13.37 1.60 -1.17
N TYR A 121 -12.57 1.84 -0.13
CA TYR A 121 -12.84 2.83 0.91
C TYR A 121 -12.91 4.24 0.31
N SER A 122 -11.93 4.64 -0.50
CA SER A 122 -11.91 5.96 -1.14
C SER A 122 -13.14 6.18 -2.02
N LEU A 123 -13.55 5.17 -2.79
CA LEU A 123 -14.75 5.24 -3.62
C LEU A 123 -16.01 5.43 -2.76
N LYS A 124 -16.15 4.65 -1.69
CA LYS A 124 -17.29 4.77 -0.76
C LYS A 124 -17.32 6.11 -0.04
N GLN A 125 -16.16 6.65 0.31
CA GLN A 125 -16.04 7.96 0.91
C GLN A 125 -16.53 9.06 -0.04
N SER A 126 -16.19 8.98 -1.33
CA SER A 126 -16.69 9.92 -2.35
C SER A 126 -18.22 9.86 -2.48
N GLN A 127 -18.77 8.65 -2.63
CA GLN A 127 -20.22 8.44 -2.73
C GLN A 127 -20.97 8.97 -1.50
N MET A 128 -20.40 8.78 -0.30
CA MET A 128 -20.98 9.31 0.93
C MET A 128 -21.01 10.84 0.96
N SER A 129 -19.96 11.48 0.43
CA SER A 129 -19.89 12.94 0.33
C SER A 129 -20.96 13.49 -0.62
N GLU A 130 -21.14 12.87 -1.79
CA GLU A 130 -22.16 13.24 -2.77
C GLU A 130 -23.57 13.12 -2.18
N LEU A 131 -23.90 11.96 -1.59
CA LEU A 131 -25.20 11.74 -0.95
C LEU A 131 -25.48 12.71 0.21
N LYS A 132 -24.44 13.11 0.94
CA LYS A 132 -24.57 14.11 2.00
C LYS A 132 -24.91 15.48 1.44
N GLN A 133 -24.29 15.86 0.31
CA GLN A 133 -24.56 17.12 -0.38
C GLN A 133 -25.98 17.12 -0.99
N GLU A 134 -26.40 16.04 -1.64
CA GLU A 134 -27.77 15.91 -2.17
C GLU A 134 -28.81 16.00 -1.06
N ARG A 135 -28.58 15.35 0.09
CA ARG A 135 -29.48 15.46 1.24
C ARG A 135 -29.59 16.91 1.71
N GLN A 136 -28.48 17.65 1.78
CA GLN A 136 -28.50 19.05 2.21
C GLN A 136 -29.28 19.93 1.22
N ASP A 137 -29.13 19.70 -0.09
CA ASP A 137 -29.91 20.40 -1.12
C ASP A 137 -31.41 20.11 -1.00
N LEU A 138 -31.79 18.84 -0.83
CA LEU A 138 -33.18 18.44 -0.63
C LEU A 138 -33.80 19.04 0.64
N VAL A 139 -33.06 19.05 1.75
CA VAL A 139 -33.50 19.69 2.99
C VAL A 139 -33.74 21.19 2.76
N GLY A 140 -32.81 21.88 2.09
CA GLY A 140 -32.98 23.29 1.75
C GLY A 140 -34.21 23.56 0.87
N LYS A 141 -34.48 22.69 -0.11
CA LYS A 141 -35.68 22.77 -0.95
C LYS A 141 -36.98 22.55 -0.15
N ILE A 142 -36.99 21.60 0.77
CA ILE A 142 -38.13 21.35 1.66
C ILE A 142 -38.41 22.57 2.54
N ASP A 143 -37.38 23.16 3.13
CA ASP A 143 -37.53 24.33 3.98
C ASP A 143 -38.03 25.56 3.20
N ALA A 144 -37.55 25.75 1.97
CA ALA A 144 -38.06 26.77 1.07
C ALA A 144 -39.54 26.57 0.72
N LEU A 145 -39.96 25.33 0.42
CA LEU A 145 -41.35 25.01 0.13
C LEU A 145 -42.27 25.27 1.33
N LYS A 146 -41.83 24.89 2.54
CA LYS A 146 -42.58 25.18 3.78
C LYS A 146 -42.74 26.68 4.03
N ALA A 147 -41.71 27.48 3.77
CA ALA A 147 -41.79 28.92 3.91
C ALA A 147 -42.82 29.53 2.94
N ILE A 148 -42.89 29.02 1.71
CA ILE A 148 -43.90 29.44 0.72
C ILE A 148 -45.31 29.05 1.18
N GLU A 149 -45.51 27.81 1.62
CA GLU A 149 -46.81 27.35 2.17
C GLU A 149 -47.28 28.25 3.31
N THR A 150 -46.40 28.54 4.26
CA THR A 150 -46.70 29.42 5.41
C THR A 150 -47.09 30.83 4.96
N SER A 151 -46.44 31.36 3.90
CA SER A 151 -46.76 32.70 3.37
C SER A 151 -48.04 32.77 2.53
N ILE A 152 -48.60 31.63 2.12
CA ILE A 152 -49.86 31.55 1.36
C ILE A 152 -51.06 31.44 2.31
N ASP A 153 -50.86 30.80 3.47
CA ASP A 153 -51.89 30.60 4.50
C ASP A 153 -52.04 31.79 5.47
N GLU A 154 -51.23 32.84 5.33
CA GLU A 154 -51.37 34.17 5.99
C GLU A 154 -52.10 35.19 5.08
#